data_AF-A0A382EMU5-F1
#
_entry.id   AF-A0A382EMU5-F1
#
_cell.length_a   1.000
_cell.length_b   1.000
_cell.length_c   1.000
_cell.angle_alpha   90.00
_cell.angle_beta   90.00
_cell.angle_gamma   90.00
#
_symmetry.space_group_name_H-M   'P 1'
#
loop_
_entity.id
_entity.type
_entity.pdbx_description
1 polymer ?
#
loop_
_entity_poly.entity_id
_entity_poly.type
_entity_poly.pdbx_seq_one_letter_code
_entity_poly.pdbx_strand_id
1 'polypeptide(L)' 'MSVQFVASCQLPTRYGEFVMHGFEDTDTGQEHIALTLGTVADASEVLCRI' A
#
# COMPACT_ATOMS: atom_id res chain seq x y z
N MET A 1 15.90 7.12 4.14
CA MET A 1 14.58 6.45 4.16
C MET A 1 13.73 6.97 3.02
N SER A 2 14.13 6.58 1.81
CA SER A 2 13.32 6.67 0.61
C SER A 2 12.86 5.27 0.28
N VAL A 3 11.57 5.10 0.02
CA VAL A 3 11.02 3.82 -0.43
C VAL A 3 10.67 3.92 -1.91
N GLN A 4 10.89 2.83 -2.65
CA GLN A 4 10.53 2.71 -4.06
C GLN A 4 9.38 1.72 -4.22
N PHE A 5 8.44 2.06 -5.10
CA PHE A 5 7.36 1.16 -5.47
C PHE A 5 7.91 -0.01 -6.29
N VAL A 6 7.53 -1.23 -5.91
CA VAL A 6 7.98 -2.45 -6.60
C VAL A 6 6.84 -3.09 -7.37
N ALA A 7 5.71 -3.36 -6.70
CA ALA A 7 4.60 -4.09 -7.31
C ALA A 7 3.27 -3.85 -6.58
N SER A 8 2.18 -4.27 -7.21
CA SER A 8 0.87 -4.35 -6.55
C SER A 8 0.10 -5.59 -6.97
N CYS A 9 -0.72 -6.10 -6.07
CA CYS A 9 -1.62 -7.22 -6.33
C CYS A 9 -2.97 -7.03 -5.61
N GLN A 10 -3.98 -7.78 -6.06
CA GLN A 10 -5.25 -7.90 -5.34
C GLN A 10 -5.05 -8.84 -4.14
N LEU A 11 -5.54 -8.42 -2.97
CA LEU A 11 -5.55 -9.16 -1.73
C LEU A 11 -7.01 -9.32 -1.24
N PRO A 12 -7.70 -10.37 -1.68
CA PRO A 12 -9.02 -10.71 -1.17
C PRO A 12 -8.92 -11.09 0.31
N THR A 13 -9.70 -10.42 1.16
CA THR A 13 -9.79 -10.73 2.59
C THR A 13 -11.26 -10.88 3.00
N ARG A 14 -11.50 -11.39 4.21
CA ARG A 14 -12.85 -11.42 4.80
C ARG A 14 -13.48 -10.03 5.01
N TYR A 15 -12.69 -8.96 4.94
CA TYR A 15 -13.14 -7.59 5.18
C TYR A 15 -13.31 -6.79 3.89
N GLY A 16 -13.04 -7.39 2.74
CA GLY A 16 -13.09 -6.73 1.44
C GLY A 16 -11.91 -7.10 0.55
N GLU A 17 -11.95 -6.59 -0.67
CA GLU A 17 -10.89 -6.75 -1.67
C GLU A 17 -9.96 -5.55 -1.59
N PHE A 18 -8.77 -5.77 -1.05
CA PHE A 18 -7.75 -4.72 -0.89
C PHE A 18 -6.78 -4.78 -2.05
N VAL A 19 -6.16 -3.64 -2.37
CA VAL A 19 -4.92 -3.64 -3.17
C VAL A 19 -3.75 -3.58 -2.21
N MET A 20 -2.85 -4.56 -2.31
CA MET A 20 -1.58 -4.55 -1.59
C MET A 20 -0.52 -3.91 -2.49
N HIS A 21 0.11 -2.85 -2.01
CA HIS A 21 1.22 -2.17 -2.66
C HIS A 21 2.52 -2.49 -1.92
N GLY A 22 3.49 -3.06 -2.62
CA GLY A 22 4.81 -3.39 -2.09
C GLY A 22 5.83 -2.30 -2.39
N PHE A 23 6.62 -1.95 -1.39
CA PHE A 23 7.70 -0.98 -1.47
C PHE A 23 8.99 -1.55 -0.87
N GLU A 24 10.13 -1.07 -1.35
CA GLU A 24 11.45 -1.43 -0.82
C GLU A 24 12.21 -0.15 -0.42
N ASP A 25 12.78 -0.13 0.78
CA ASP A 25 13.66 0.94 1.24
C ASP A 25 14.99 0.88 0.49
N THR A 26 15.36 1.97 -0.19
CA THR A 26 16.53 2.02 -1.08
C THR A 26 17.87 1.93 -0.36
N ASP A 27 17.89 2.22 0.93
CA ASP A 27 19.12 2.28 1.73
C ASP A 27 19.41 0.92 2.39
N THR A 28 18.35 0.18 2.74
CA THR A 28 18.42 -1.03 3.57
C THR A 28 17.91 -2.31 2.88
N GLY A 29 17.14 -2.19 1.81
CA GLY A 29 16.44 -3.32 1.16
C GLY A 29 15.27 -3.86 1.98
N GLN A 30 14.81 -3.14 3.01
CA GLN A 30 13.66 -3.57 3.81
C GLN A 30 12.36 -3.39 3.04
N GLU A 31 11.47 -4.38 3.13
CA GLU A 31 10.17 -4.37 2.49
C GLU A 31 9.12 -3.69 3.36
N HIS A 32 8.25 -2.91 2.72
CA HIS A 32 7.10 -2.26 3.33
C HIS A 32 5.85 -2.52 2.49
N ILE A 33 4.68 -2.57 3.15
CA ILE A 33 3.40 -2.76 2.48
C ILE A 33 2.40 -1.65 2.85
N ALA A 34 1.59 -1.25 1.88
CA ALA A 34 0.40 -0.44 2.10
C ALA A 34 -0.83 -1.17 1.56
N LEU A 35 -1.91 -1.20 2.35
CA LEU A 35 -3.20 -1.75 1.93
C LEU A 35 -4.16 -0.61 1.63
N THR A 36 -4.72 -0.57 0.42
CA THR A 36 -5.77 0.38 0.05
C THR A 36 -7.08 -0.36 -0.18
N LEU A 37 -8.19 0.29 0.17
CA LEU A 37 -9.55 -0.22 -0.04
C LEU A 37 -10.36 0.84 -0.77
N GLY A 38 -10.91 0.48 -1.93
CA GLY A 38 -11.61 1.42 -2.81
C GLY A 38 -10.66 2.40 -3.52
N THR A 39 -11.23 3.49 -4.02
CA THR A 39 -10.46 4.53 -4.73
C THR A 39 -9.98 5.59 -3.75
N VAL A 40 -8.68 5.62 -3.50
CA VAL A 40 -8.04 6.66 -2.68
C VAL A 40 -7.57 7.88 -3.48
N ALA A 41 -7.44 7.73 -4.80
CA ALA A 41 -7.16 8.85 -5.69
C ALA A 41 -8.31 9.86 -5.64
N ASP A 42 -7.97 11.16 -5.63
CA ASP A 42 -8.91 12.29 -5.61
C ASP A 42 -9.79 12.44 -4.34
N ALA A 43 -9.53 11.65 -3.30
CA ALA A 43 -10.16 11.86 -1.99
C ALA A 43 -9.53 13.08 -1.29
N SER A 44 -10.37 14.01 -0.81
CA SER A 44 -9.89 15.18 -0.06
C SER A 44 -9.28 14.80 1.29
N GLU A 45 -9.73 13.70 1.88
CA GLU A 45 -9.23 13.14 3.13
C GLU A 45 -9.28 11.60 3.06
N VAL A 46 -8.24 10.93 3.55
CA VAL A 46 -8.12 9.47 3.53
C VAL A 46 -7.92 8.96 4.96
N LEU A 47 -8.74 7.98 5.36
CA LEU A 47 -8.56 7.29 6.64
C LEU A 47 -7.32 6.39 6.56
N CYS A 48 -6.34 6.64 7.43
CA CYS A 48 -5.07 5.92 7.45
C CYS A 48 -4.80 5.28 8.82
N ARG A 49 -4.06 4.16 8.81
CA ARG A 49 -3.47 3.52 9.99
C ARG A 49 -2.02 3.14 9.69
N ILE A 50 -1.11 3.49 10.61
CA ILE A 50 0.31 3.14 10.61
C ILE A 50 0.59 2.22 11.80
#